data_AF-A0A839ZTV5-F1
#
_entry.id   AF-A0A839ZTV5-F1
#
_cell.length_a   1.000
_cell.length_b   1.000
_cell.length_c   1.000
_cell.angle_alpha   90.00
_cell.angle_beta   90.00
_cell.angle_gamma   90.00
#
_symmetry.space_group_name_H-M   'P 1'
#
loop_
_entity.id
_entity.type
_entity.pdbx_description
1 polymer ?
#
loop_
_entity_poly.entity_id
_entity_poly.type
_entity_poly.pdbx_seq_one_letter_code
_entity_poly.pdbx_strand_id
1 'polypeptide(L)' 'MSNVVNLNKARKARERERERDQAQENRVRFGRTKNAKDVAKAETKKAEQALDGAKLDKPE' A
#
# COMPACT_ATOMS: atom_id res chain seq x y z
N MET A 1 -9.98 -37.58 31.16
CA MET A 1 -9.49 -36.86 29.96
C MET A 1 -9.62 -35.38 30.22
N SER A 2 -8.53 -34.72 30.57
CA SER A 2 -8.54 -33.30 30.94
C SER A 2 -8.37 -32.45 29.68
N ASN A 3 -9.42 -31.72 29.29
CA ASN A 3 -9.40 -30.78 28.17
C ASN A 3 -8.70 -29.47 28.58
N VAL A 4 -7.40 -29.54 28.87
CA VAL A 4 -6.62 -28.34 29.22
C VAL A 4 -6.40 -27.50 27.96
N VAL A 5 -7.19 -26.44 27.81
CA VAL A 5 -7.00 -25.47 26.74
C VAL A 5 -5.79 -24.59 27.06
N ASN A 6 -4.79 -24.63 26.18
CA ASN A 6 -3.64 -23.75 26.31
C ASN A 6 -4.02 -22.31 25.87
N LEU A 7 -4.26 -21.46 26.87
CA LEU A 7 -4.65 -20.07 26.67
C LEU A 7 -3.61 -19.23 25.91
N ASN A 8 -2.32 -19.58 26.00
CA ASN A 8 -1.26 -18.89 25.25
C ASN A 8 -1.38 -19.16 23.74
N LYS A 9 -1.68 -20.41 23.35
CA LYS A 9 -1.94 -20.76 21.94
C LYS A 9 -3.18 -20.04 21.42
N ALA A 10 -4.25 -19.97 22.21
CA ALA A 10 -5.47 -19.25 21.85
C ALA A 10 -5.24 -17.74 21.68
N ARG A 11 -4.46 -17.11 22.57
CA ARG A 11 -4.10 -15.69 22.45
C ARG A 11 -3.30 -15.41 21.18
N LYS A 12 -2.25 -16.20 20.93
CA LYS A 12 -1.43 -16.08 19.71
C LYS A 12 -2.23 -16.31 18.42
N ALA A 13 -3.22 -17.20 18.45
CA ALA A 13 -4.12 -17.39 17.32
C ALA A 13 -4.96 -16.13 17.05
N ARG A 14 -5.54 -15.53 18.09
CA ARG A 14 -6.29 -14.27 17.97
C ARG A 14 -5.43 -13.11 17.49
N GLU A 15 -4.19 -12.98 17.97
CA GLU A 15 -3.26 -11.94 17.51
C GLU A 15 -2.93 -12.10 16.03
N ARG A 16 -2.63 -13.32 15.57
CA ARG A 16 -2.37 -13.59 14.15
C ARG A 16 -3.56 -13.29 13.25
N GLU A 17 -4.79 -13.57 13.69
CA GLU A 17 -6.00 -13.20 12.95
C GLU A 17 -6.13 -11.67 12.82
N ARG A 18 -5.95 -10.94 13.93
CA ARG A 18 -5.99 -9.46 13.91
C ARG A 18 -4.95 -8.85 12.97
N GLU A 19 -3.74 -9.39 12.95
CA GLU A 19 -2.68 -8.95 12.04
C GLU A 19 -3.06 -9.18 10.56
N ARG A 20 -3.70 -10.30 10.25
CA ARG A 20 -4.19 -10.60 8.88
C ARG A 20 -5.27 -9.62 8.44
N ASP A 21 -6.22 -9.33 9.32
CA ASP A 21 -7.30 -8.37 9.05
C ASP A 21 -6.73 -6.97 8.79
N GLN A 22 -5.81 -6.51 9.65
CA GLN A 22 -5.12 -5.23 9.45
C GLN A 22 -4.32 -5.20 8.16
N ALA A 23 -3.62 -6.29 7.81
CA ALA A 23 -2.89 -6.38 6.57
C ALA A 23 -3.82 -6.32 5.34
N GLN A 24 -5.00 -6.94 5.41
CA GLN A 24 -6.01 -6.88 4.37
C GLN A 24 -6.59 -5.46 4.23
N GLU A 25 -6.92 -4.81 5.34
CA GLU A 25 -7.33 -3.40 5.33
C GLU A 25 -6.25 -2.50 4.74
N ASN A 26 -4.98 -2.72 5.08
CA ASN A 26 -3.88 -1.93 4.54
C ASN A 26 -3.63 -2.22 3.05
N ARG A 27 -3.88 -3.43 2.55
CA ARG A 27 -3.87 -3.72 1.11
C ARG A 27 -4.99 -3.00 0.38
N VAL A 28 -6.18 -2.88 0.97
CA VAL A 28 -7.28 -2.14 0.35
C VAL A 28 -7.02 -0.62 0.41
N ARG A 29 -6.61 -0.11 1.59
CA ARG A 29 -6.39 1.32 1.84
C ARG A 29 -5.13 1.86 1.16
N PHE A 30 -4.05 1.08 1.13
CA PHE A 30 -2.73 1.53 0.68
C PHE A 30 -2.13 0.66 -0.45
N GLY A 31 -2.78 -0.42 -0.84
CA GLY A 31 -2.22 -1.44 -1.73
C GLY A 31 -2.30 -1.12 -3.21
N ARG A 32 -1.98 0.11 -3.61
CA ARG A 32 -1.40 0.28 -4.95
C ARG A 32 -0.17 -0.63 -4.99
N THR A 33 -0.19 -1.61 -5.88
CA THR A 33 0.95 -2.50 -6.10
C THR A 33 2.17 -1.68 -6.51
N LYS A 34 3.38 -2.19 -6.29
CA LYS A 34 4.60 -1.51 -6.72
C LYS A 34 4.52 -1.12 -8.20
N ASN A 35 4.04 -2.04 -9.05
CA ASN A 35 3.83 -1.79 -10.48
C ASN A 35 2.83 -0.65 -10.74
N ALA A 36 1.70 -0.61 -10.02
CA ALA A 36 0.73 0.49 -10.16
C ALA A 36 1.31 1.84 -9.71
N LYS A 37 2.17 1.84 -8.68
CA LYS A 37 2.91 3.04 -8.25
C LYS A 37 3.92 3.48 -9.30
N ASP A 38 4.64 2.54 -9.92
CA ASP A 38 5.67 2.85 -10.90
C ASP A 38 5.06 3.35 -12.22
N VAL A 39 3.93 2.79 -12.66
CA VAL A 39 3.15 3.30 -13.80
C VAL A 39 2.67 4.72 -13.53
N ALA A 40 2.04 4.96 -12.37
CA ALA A 40 1.58 6.30 -12.01
C ALA A 40 2.73 7.32 -11.98
N LYS A 41 3.91 6.94 -11.47
CA LYS A 41 5.10 7.81 -11.49
C LYS A 41 5.61 8.08 -12.91
N ALA A 42 5.56 7.10 -13.80
CA ALA A 42 5.96 7.27 -15.19
C ALA A 42 5.01 8.22 -15.92
N GLU A 43 3.70 8.10 -15.68
CA GLU A 43 2.68 9.00 -16.22
C GLU A 43 2.85 10.43 -15.72
N THR A 44 3.07 10.64 -14.42
CA THR A 44 3.30 11.98 -13.86
C THR A 44 4.56 12.62 -14.44
N LYS A 45 5.65 11.85 -14.54
CA LYS A 45 6.91 12.35 -15.12
C LYS A 45 6.74 12.75 -16.59
N LYS A 46 5.99 11.96 -17.38
CA LYS A 46 5.69 12.30 -18.77
C LYS A 46 4.86 13.58 -18.88
N ALA A 47 3.88 13.75 -18.00
CA ALA A 47 3.06 14.97 -17.95
C ALA A 47 3.90 16.20 -17.56
N GLU A 48 4.78 16.08 -16.57
CA GLU A 48 5.71 17.14 -16.17
C GLU A 48 6.65 17.54 -17.31
N GLN A 49 7.24 16.57 -18.00
CA GLN A 49 8.09 16.83 -19.17
C GLN A 49 7.35 17.51 -20.31
N ALA A 50 6.10 17.10 -20.58
CA ALA A 50 5.27 17.72 -21.60
C ALA A 50 4.93 19.18 -21.23
N LEU A 51 4.62 19.45 -19.95
CA LEU A 51 4.38 20.79 -19.47
C LEU A 51 5.63 21.66 -19.55
N ASP A 52 6.79 21.12 -19.17
CA ASP A 52 8.06 21.83 -19.22
C ASP A 52 8.45 22.20 -20.66
N GLY A 53 8.33 21.25 -21.60
CA GLY A 53 8.56 21.53 -23.02
C GLY A 53 7.53 22.48 -23.66
N ALA A 54 6.34 22.61 -23.06
CA ALA A 54 5.31 23.55 -23.50
C ALA A 54 5.41 24.92 -22.80
N LYS A 55 6.34 25.11 -21.85
CA LYS A 55 6.58 26.42 -21.27
C LYS A 55 7.21 27.31 -22.33
N LEU A 56 6.51 28.38 -22.65
CA LEU A 56 7.08 29.54 -23.31
C LEU A 56 7.63 30.44 -22.20
N ASP A 57 8.96 30.44 -22.04
CA ASP A 57 9.61 31.45 -21.23
C ASP A 57 9.20 32.82 -21.80
N LYS A 58 8.50 33.61 -20.99
CA LYS A 58 8.09 34.96 -21.41
C LYS A 58 9.36 35.73 -21.75
N PRO A 59 9.48 36.29 -22.97
CA PRO A 59 10.54 37.24 -23.23
C PRO A 59 10.33 38.45 -22.31
N GLU A 60 11.36 38.80 -21.54
CA GLU A 60 11.47 40.13 -20.91
C GLU A 60 11.58 41.22 -21.98
#